data_AF-A0A7C7U9T3-F1
#
_entry.id   AF-A0A7C7U9T3-F1
#
_cell.length_a   1.000
_cell.length_b   1.000
_cell.length_c   1.000
_cell.angle_alpha   90.00
_cell.angle_beta   90.00
_cell.angle_gamma   90.00
#
_symmetry.space_group_name_H-M   'P 1'
#
loop_
_entity.id
_entity.type
_entity.pdbx_description
1 polymer ?
#
loop_
_entity_poly.entity_id
_entity_poly.type
_entity_poly.pdbx_seq_one_letter_code
_entity_poly.pdbx_strand_id
1 'polypeptide(L)'
;MNKRRMAEVLAAHAEGLTGRPEAIQQINMTDEERGRLTPLFQLAERLQQSMQPVQPSAAFVRSLGRELVDNAKRQIMLTKRLRRAVMIGAAALGSLVSIASVVGAIILVVVRLRARAQARTLHAPTG
;
A
#
# COMPACT_ATOMS: atom_id res chain seq x y z
N MET A 1 18.04 -22.80 19.30
CA MET A 1 17.33 -21.55 18.95
C MET A 1 18.07 -20.35 19.53
N ASN A 2 18.20 -19.26 18.77
CA ASN A 2 18.84 -18.01 19.22
C ASN A 2 17.90 -17.27 20.21
N LYS A 3 18.47 -16.62 21.23
CA LYS A 3 17.75 -15.81 22.23
C LYS A 3 16.84 -14.75 21.60
N ARG A 4 17.26 -14.12 20.50
CA ARG A 4 16.44 -13.11 19.79
C ARG A 4 15.16 -13.70 19.23
N ARG A 5 15.25 -14.84 18.55
CA ARG A 5 14.09 -15.56 17.99
C ARG A 5 13.14 -16.04 19.09
N MET A 6 13.70 -16.51 20.21
CA MET A 6 12.90 -16.88 21.38
C MET A 6 12.11 -15.70 21.93
N ALA A 7 12.74 -14.52 22.06
CA ALA A 7 12.07 -13.32 22.53
C ALA A 7 10.96 -12.87 21.56
N GLU A 8 11.20 -12.92 20.26
CA GLU A 8 10.20 -12.60 19.22
C GLU A 8 8.97 -13.52 19.31
N VAL A 9 9.20 -14.83 19.48
CA VAL A 9 8.12 -15.82 19.65
C VAL A 9 7.31 -15.57 20.91
N LEU A 10 7.98 -15.32 22.04
CA LEU A 10 7.32 -15.04 23.32
C LEU A 10 6.56 -13.72 23.29
N ALA A 11 7.11 -12.69 22.63
CA ALA A 11 6.44 -11.41 22.44
C ALA A 11 5.16 -11.57 21.63
N ALA A 12 5.22 -12.29 20.50
CA ALA A 12 4.04 -12.57 19.70
C ALA A 12 2.99 -13.41 20.43
N HIS A 13 3.41 -14.34 21.29
CA HIS A 13 2.48 -15.07 22.17
C HIS A 13 1.78 -14.13 23.15
N ALA A 14 2.53 -13.25 23.82
CA ALA A 14 1.96 -12.26 24.73
C ALA A 14 1.01 -11.28 24.01
N GLU A 15 1.35 -10.84 22.79
CA GLU A 15 0.45 -10.06 21.94
C GLU A 15 -0.85 -10.83 21.65
N GLY A 16 -0.75 -12.13 21.36
CA GLY A 16 -1.88 -13.05 21.25
C GLY A 16 -2.81 -12.99 22.46
N LEU A 17 -2.24 -13.08 23.67
CA LEU A 17 -2.98 -13.05 24.93
C LEU A 17 -3.66 -11.69 25.22
N THR A 18 -3.14 -10.60 24.65
CA THR A 18 -3.70 -9.23 24.84
C THR A 18 -4.73 -8.82 23.78
N GLY A 19 -5.05 -9.71 22.82
CA GLY A 19 -6.09 -9.48 21.82
C GLY A 19 -5.60 -9.40 20.36
N ARG A 20 -4.39 -9.89 20.05
CA ARG A 20 -3.86 -10.00 18.68
C ARG A 20 -3.47 -11.45 18.32
N PRO A 21 -4.44 -12.36 18.14
CA PRO A 21 -4.17 -13.78 17.90
C PRO A 21 -3.41 -14.07 16.59
N GLU A 22 -3.44 -13.12 15.64
CA GLU A 22 -2.71 -13.20 14.37
C GLU A 22 -1.19 -13.23 14.55
N ALA A 23 -0.67 -12.56 15.60
CA ALA A 23 0.77 -12.36 15.80
C ALA A 23 1.52 -13.68 15.94
N ILE A 24 0.94 -14.66 16.65
CA ILE A 24 1.55 -15.97 16.82
C ILE A 24 1.34 -16.88 15.60
N GLN A 25 0.26 -16.69 14.83
CA GLN A 25 -0.02 -17.48 13.63
C GLN A 25 0.97 -17.17 12.50
N GLN A 26 1.53 -15.96 12.49
CA GLN A 26 2.53 -15.54 11.51
C GLN A 26 3.94 -16.08 11.81
N ILE A 27 4.15 -16.68 12.99
CA ILE A 27 5.44 -17.25 13.37
C ILE A 27 5.48 -18.74 13.05
N ASN A 28 6.32 -19.10 12.09
CA ASN A 28 6.66 -20.49 11.81
C ASN A 28 7.59 -21.04 12.90
N MET A 29 7.10 -22.01 13.67
CA MET A 29 7.84 -22.75 14.69
C MET A 29 7.87 -24.24 14.35
N THR A 30 8.99 -24.91 14.61
CA THR A 30 9.04 -26.39 14.57
C THR A 30 8.41 -26.99 15.83
N ASP A 31 8.07 -28.27 15.78
CA ASP A 31 7.50 -28.97 16.95
C ASP A 31 8.48 -29.06 18.12
N GLU A 32 9.80 -29.17 17.85
CA GLU A 32 10.83 -29.13 18.89
C GLU A 32 10.96 -27.74 19.52
N GLU A 33 10.86 -26.67 18.73
CA GLU A 33 10.87 -25.30 19.24
C GLU A 33 9.64 -25.03 20.11
N ARG A 34 8.47 -25.49 19.64
CA ARG A 34 7.22 -25.41 20.40
C ARG A 34 7.35 -26.14 21.73
N GLY A 35 7.83 -27.39 21.74
CA GLY A 35 8.01 -28.18 22.96
C GLY A 35 8.91 -27.52 23.99
N ARG A 36 9.99 -26.83 23.56
CA ARG A 36 10.90 -26.10 24.46
C ARG A 36 10.27 -24.83 25.06
N LEU A 37 9.37 -24.18 24.33
CA LEU A 37 8.74 -22.93 24.75
C LEU A 37 7.41 -23.12 25.49
N THR A 38 6.80 -24.31 25.40
CA THR A 38 5.55 -24.66 26.09
C THR A 38 5.51 -24.22 27.56
N PRO A 39 6.56 -24.45 28.39
CA PRO A 39 6.51 -24.02 29.80
C PRO A 39 6.42 -22.49 29.95
N LEU A 40 7.05 -21.74 29.05
CA LEU A 40 7.03 -20.27 29.06
C LEU A 40 5.69 -19.72 28.57
N PHE A 41 5.06 -20.36 27.58
CA PHE A 41 3.70 -20.03 27.15
C PHE A 41 2.71 -20.25 28.31
N GLN A 42 2.77 -21.40 28.97
CA GLN A 42 1.92 -21.69 30.13
C GLN A 42 2.14 -20.69 31.27
N LEU A 43 3.38 -20.25 31.50
CA LEU A 43 3.67 -19.22 32.49
C LEU A 43 3.03 -17.87 32.11
N ALA A 44 3.16 -17.46 30.85
CA ALA A 44 2.57 -16.23 30.34
C ALA A 44 1.04 -16.24 30.45
N GLU A 45 0.40 -17.37 30.13
CA GLU A 45 -1.04 -17.56 30.28
C GLU A 45 -1.49 -17.45 31.75
N ARG A 46 -0.81 -18.12 32.67
CA ARG A 46 -1.11 -18.03 34.11
C ARG A 46 -0.92 -16.62 34.65
N LEU A 47 0.12 -15.92 34.18
CA LEU A 47 0.37 -14.53 34.56
C LEU A 47 -0.75 -13.63 34.03
N GLN A 48 -1.16 -13.79 32.77
CA GLN A 48 -2.26 -13.03 32.19
C GLN A 48 -3.57 -13.26 32.95
N GLN A 49 -3.84 -14.50 33.37
CA GLN A 49 -5.03 -14.84 34.17
C GLN A 49 -5.00 -14.27 35.59
N SER A 50 -3.82 -14.09 36.18
CA SER A 50 -3.68 -13.53 37.53
C SER A 50 -3.63 -12.00 37.55
N MET A 51 -3.30 -11.37 36.41
CA MET A 51 -3.33 -9.92 36.28
C MET A 51 -4.77 -9.42 36.21
N GLN A 52 -5.10 -8.46 37.07
CA GLN A 52 -6.39 -7.75 36.96
C GLN A 52 -6.37 -6.82 35.73
N PRO A 53 -7.43 -6.86 34.89
CA PRO A 53 -7.56 -5.91 33.80
C PRO A 53 -7.58 -4.48 34.33
N VAL A 54 -6.67 -3.65 33.82
CA VAL A 54 -6.66 -2.22 34.15
C VAL A 54 -7.77 -1.54 33.35
N GLN A 55 -8.80 -1.05 34.04
CA GLN A 55 -9.83 -0.25 33.38
C GLN A 55 -9.30 1.15 33.07
N PRO A 56 -9.35 1.60 31.80
CA PRO A 56 -8.95 2.96 31.46
C PRO A 56 -9.93 3.97 32.06
N SER A 57 -9.43 5.17 32.40
CA SER A 57 -10.30 6.23 32.90
C SER A 57 -11.27 6.71 31.81
N ALA A 58 -12.47 7.13 32.20
CA ALA A 58 -13.44 7.66 31.24
C ALA A 58 -12.92 8.91 30.49
N ALA A 59 -12.04 9.69 31.12
CA ALA A 59 -11.37 10.82 30.49
C ALA A 59 -10.45 10.37 29.34
N PHE A 60 -9.66 9.32 29.57
CA PHE A 60 -8.78 8.74 28.56
C PHE A 60 -9.58 8.16 27.38
N VAL A 61 -10.65 7.42 27.64
CA VAL A 61 -11.49 6.86 26.57
C VAL A 61 -12.07 7.97 25.70
N ARG A 62 -12.52 9.07 26.30
CA ARG A 62 -13.05 10.24 25.57
C ARG A 62 -11.99 11.02 24.79
N SER A 63 -10.76 11.15 25.30
CA SER A 63 -9.68 11.82 24.56
C SER A 63 -9.23 10.97 23.38
N LEU A 64 -9.00 9.67 23.61
CA LEU A 64 -8.59 8.73 22.58
C LEU A 64 -9.64 8.61 21.47
N GLY A 65 -10.93 8.56 21.82
CA GLY A 65 -12.00 8.53 20.83
C GLY A 65 -11.99 9.76 19.92
N ARG A 66 -11.75 10.96 20.47
CA ARG A 66 -11.64 12.19 19.68
C ARG A 66 -10.42 12.17 18.76
N GLU A 67 -9.26 11.79 19.28
CA GLU A 67 -8.02 11.69 18.50
C GLU A 67 -8.13 10.71 17.33
N LEU A 68 -8.73 9.53 17.57
CA LEU A 68 -8.95 8.52 16.53
C LEU A 68 -9.87 9.03 15.42
N VAL A 69 -10.98 9.69 15.78
CA VAL A 69 -11.91 10.28 14.81
C VAL A 69 -11.24 11.38 14.00
N ASP A 70 -10.47 12.26 14.64
CA ASP A 70 -9.79 13.35 13.95
C ASP A 70 -8.68 12.83 13.03
N ASN A 71 -7.96 11.79 13.43
CA ASN A 71 -6.98 11.14 12.58
C ASN A 71 -7.62 10.43 11.39
N ALA A 72 -8.74 9.73 11.58
CA ALA A 72 -9.49 9.11 10.48
C ALA A 72 -9.98 10.16 9.47
N LYS A 73 -10.55 11.27 9.95
CA LYS A 73 -10.96 12.40 9.09
C LYS A 73 -9.79 12.97 8.29
N ARG A 74 -8.63 13.17 8.94
CA ARG A 74 -7.41 13.65 8.27
C ARG A 74 -6.96 12.70 7.17
N GLN A 75 -6.91 11.39 7.44
CA GLN A 75 -6.56 10.40 6.42
C GLN A 75 -7.52 10.43 5.23
N ILE A 76 -8.83 10.44 5.47
CA ILE A 76 -9.83 10.52 4.39
C ILE A 76 -9.64 11.78 3.55
N MET A 77 -9.36 12.92 4.18
CA MET A 77 -9.13 14.19 3.49
C MET A 77 -7.87 14.12 2.60
N LEU A 78 -6.78 13.54 3.11
CA LEU A 78 -5.54 13.36 2.35
C LEU A 78 -5.76 12.44 1.14
N THR A 79 -6.43 11.31 1.31
CA THR A 79 -6.74 10.38 0.21
C THR A 79 -7.61 11.04 -0.86
N LYS A 80 -8.61 11.84 -0.45
CA LYS A 80 -9.43 12.62 -1.39
C LYS A 80 -8.60 13.64 -2.16
N ARG A 81 -7.67 14.35 -1.50
CA ARG A 81 -6.77 15.31 -2.15
C ARG A 81 -5.86 14.61 -3.17
N LEU A 82 -5.25 13.50 -2.81
CA LEU A 82 -4.41 12.70 -3.71
C LEU A 82 -5.20 12.20 -4.91
N ARG A 83 -6.39 11.63 -4.71
CA ARG A 83 -7.26 11.17 -5.80
C ARG A 83 -7.61 12.31 -6.76
N ARG A 84 -7.88 13.51 -6.23
CA ARG A 84 -8.17 14.69 -7.04
C ARG A 84 -6.93 15.13 -7.85
N ALA A 85 -5.76 15.16 -7.23
CA ALA A 85 -4.51 15.50 -7.91
C ALA A 85 -4.18 14.51 -9.03
N VAL A 86 -4.31 13.21 -8.78
CA VAL A 86 -4.12 12.16 -9.79
C VAL A 86 -5.09 12.32 -10.95
N MET A 87 -6.37 12.59 -10.67
CA MET A 87 -7.39 12.76 -11.72
C MET A 87 -7.09 13.98 -12.60
N ILE A 88 -6.67 15.10 -12.01
CA ILE A 88 -6.25 16.30 -12.75
C ILE A 88 -5.00 16.00 -13.58
N GLY A 89 -4.00 15.33 -13.01
CA GLY A 89 -2.79 14.95 -13.72
C GLY A 89 -3.05 14.02 -14.91
N ALA A 90 -3.93 13.02 -14.74
CA ALA A 90 -4.33 12.11 -15.80
C ALA A 90 -5.04 12.84 -16.95
N ALA A 91 -5.94 13.77 -16.66
CA ALA A 91 -6.63 14.56 -17.66
C ALA A 91 -5.66 15.44 -18.48
N ALA A 92 -4.68 16.07 -17.81
CA ALA A 92 -3.67 16.89 -18.47
C ALA A 92 -2.77 16.07 -19.42
N LEU A 93 -2.34 14.88 -18.99
CA LEU A 93 -1.53 13.98 -19.82
C LEU A 93 -2.31 13.47 -21.03
N GLY A 94 -3.59 13.09 -20.86
CA GLY A 94 -4.44 12.66 -21.97
C GLY A 94 -4.64 13.75 -23.03
N SER A 95 -4.79 15.00 -22.61
CA SER A 95 -4.91 16.15 -23.52
C SER A 95 -3.63 16.38 -24.34
N LEU A 96 -2.46 16.32 -23.71
CA LEU A 96 -1.18 16.50 -24.40
C LEU A 96 -0.92 15.40 -25.44
N VAL A 97 -1.25 14.15 -25.11
CA VAL A 97 -1.13 13.01 -26.04
C VAL A 97 -2.07 13.18 -27.25
N SER A 98 -3.30 13.64 -27.03
CA SER A 98 -4.26 13.88 -28.11
C SER A 98 -3.79 14.98 -29.07
N ILE A 99 -3.31 16.11 -28.54
CA ILE A 99 -2.79 17.21 -29.36
C ILE A 99 -1.55 16.77 -30.15
N ALA A 100 -0.60 16.09 -29.49
CA ALA A 100 0.61 15.60 -30.15
C ALA A 100 0.29 14.58 -31.26
N SER A 101 -0.71 13.72 -31.04
CA SER A 101 -1.16 12.75 -32.04
C SER A 101 -1.75 13.43 -33.29
N VAL A 102 -2.61 14.44 -33.11
CA VAL A 102 -3.19 15.19 -34.24
C VAL A 102 -2.10 15.91 -35.04
N VAL A 103 -1.19 16.60 -34.36
CA VAL A 103 -0.07 17.31 -35.02
C VAL A 103 0.82 16.33 -35.77
N GLY A 104 1.17 15.20 -35.16
CA GLY A 104 1.96 14.15 -35.79
C GLY A 104 1.28 13.55 -37.02
N ALA A 105 -0.03 13.29 -36.96
CA ALA A 105 -0.81 12.77 -38.09
C ALA A 105 -0.82 13.73 -39.28
N ILE A 106 -1.01 15.04 -39.03
CA ILE A 106 -0.98 16.08 -40.07
C ILE A 106 0.40 16.10 -40.76
N ILE A 107 1.48 16.13 -39.97
CA ILE A 107 2.85 16.14 -40.51
C ILE A 107 3.09 14.90 -41.38
N LEU A 108 2.69 13.72 -40.92
CA LEU A 108 2.86 12.47 -41.66
C LEU A 108 2.11 12.47 -43.01
N VAL A 109 0.89 12.99 -43.04
CA VAL A 109 0.11 13.13 -44.28
C VAL A 109 0.81 14.08 -45.25
N VAL A 110 1.25 15.25 -44.78
CA VAL A 110 1.93 16.25 -45.63
C VAL A 110 3.23 15.69 -46.21
N VAL A 111 4.05 15.02 -45.39
CA VAL A 111 5.29 14.39 -45.84
C VAL A 111 5.00 13.31 -46.89
N ARG A 112 3.99 12.45 -46.69
CA ARG A 112 3.61 11.43 -47.68
C ARG A 112 3.10 12.01 -48.99
N LEU A 113 2.33 13.09 -48.94
CA LEU A 113 1.82 13.75 -50.14
C LEU A 113 2.96 14.37 -50.94
N ARG A 114 3.92 15.02 -50.28
CA ARG A 114 5.12 15.58 -50.94
C ARG A 114 6.00 14.50 -51.55
N ALA A 115 6.27 13.40 -50.82
CA ALA A 115 7.04 12.27 -51.35
C ALA A 115 6.38 11.64 -52.59
N ARG A 116 5.04 11.52 -52.61
CA ARG A 116 4.29 11.03 -53.78
C ARG A 116 4.30 12.01 -54.95
N ALA A 117 4.23 13.30 -54.70
CA ALA A 117 4.34 14.32 -55.74
C ALA A 117 5.72 14.29 -56.40
N GLN A 118 6.79 14.16 -55.60
CA GLN A 118 8.16 14.03 -56.09
C GLN A 118 8.37 12.72 -56.88
N ALA A 119 7.84 11.60 -56.39
CA ALA A 119 7.90 10.33 -57.12
C ALA A 119 7.16 10.37 -58.47
N ARG A 120 6.08 11.17 -58.58
CA ARG A 120 5.36 11.38 -59.85
C ARG A 120 6.11 12.28 -60.83
N THR A 121 6.86 13.28 -60.35
CA THR A 121 7.68 14.12 -61.23
C THR A 121 8.90 13.39 -61.80
N LEU A 122 9.38 12.33 -61.14
CA LEU A 122 10.49 11.49 -61.62
C LEU A 122 10.06 10.43 -62.65
N HIS A 123 8.77 10.12 -62.77
CA HIS A 123 8.22 9.15 -63.74
C HIS A 123 7.53 9.79 -64.94
N ALA A 124 7.76 11.07 -65.23
CA ALA A 124 7.38 11.63 -66.52
C ALA A 124 8.27 11.01 -67.60
N PRO A 125 7.74 10.17 -68.52
CA PRO A 125 8.53 9.72 -69.66
C PRO A 125 8.83 10.94 -70.53
N THR A 126 10.11 11.30 -70.61
CA THR A 126 10.60 12.12 -71.72
C THR A 126 10.34 11.32 -73.00
N GLY A 127 9.49 11.87 -73.86
CA GLY A 127 9.26 11.34 -75.21
C GLY A 127 10.51 11.37 -76.07
#